data_AF-A0A9Q3UHH4-F1
#
_entry.id   AF-A0A9Q3UHH4-F1
#
_cell.length_a   1.000
_cell.length_b   1.000
_cell.length_c   1.000
_cell.angle_alpha   90.00
_cell.angle_beta   90.00
_cell.angle_gamma   90.00
#
_symmetry.space_group_name_H-M   'P 1'
#
loop_
_entity.id
_entity.type
_entity.pdbx_description
1 polymer ?
#
loop_
_entity_poly.entity_id
_entity_poly.type
_entity_poly.pdbx_seq_one_letter_code
_entity_poly.pdbx_strand_id
1 'polypeptide(L)' 'MQVNCSINHTLNEIISDDELRVLVRMMDNGFFGAHQRFFVGSFVSRKSIENYLNVYASNTNELN' A
#
# COMPACT_ATOMS: atom_id res chain seq x y z
N MET A 1 12.04 15.19 22.38
CA MET A 1 10.83 14.37 22.21
C MET A 1 11.26 13.06 21.56
N GLN A 2 11.02 11.93 22.23
CA GLN A 2 11.34 10.61 21.70
C GLN A 2 10.13 10.13 20.89
N VAL A 3 10.29 10.05 19.57
CA VAL A 3 9.20 9.65 18.67
C VAL A 3 9.04 8.14 18.80
N ASN A 4 8.07 7.73 19.60
CA ASN A 4 7.71 6.34 19.80
C ASN A 4 6.86 5.89 18.60
N CYS A 5 7.50 5.67 17.45
CA CYS A 5 6.82 5.11 16.27
C CYS A 5 6.58 3.62 16.54
N SER A 6 5.45 3.31 17.18
CA SER A 6 4.94 1.94 17.23
C SER A 6 4.81 1.44 15.78
N ILE A 7 5.43 0.31 15.46
CA ILE A 7 5.29 -0.40 14.18
C ILE A 7 3.81 -0.61 13.82
N ASN A 8 2.94 -0.66 14.83
CA ASN A 8 1.50 -0.78 14.68
C ASN A 8 0.82 0.46 14.07
N HIS A 9 1.43 1.65 14.15
CA HIS A 9 0.90 2.87 13.54
C HIS A 9 1.09 2.85 12.02
N THR A 10 2.28 2.49 11.53
CA THR A 10 2.62 2.50 10.10
C THR A 10 1.87 1.43 9.30
N LEU A 11 1.47 0.32 9.92
CA LEU A 11 0.69 -0.73 9.24
C LEU A 11 -0.81 -0.38 9.07
N ASN A 12 -1.33 0.54 9.88
CA ASN A 12 -2.72 0.97 9.83
C ASN A 12 -2.93 2.23 8.98
N GLU A 13 -1.82 2.81 8.48
CA GLU A 13 -1.87 3.91 7.52
C GLU A 13 -2.28 3.37 6.14
N ILE A 14 -3.26 4.02 5.54
CA ILE A 14 -3.68 3.76 4.16
C ILE A 14 -2.46 4.07 3.29
N ILE A 15 -1.86 3.03 2.72
CA ILE A 15 -0.75 3.20 1.79
C ILE A 15 -1.34 3.80 0.51
N SER A 16 -0.86 4.98 0.14
CA SER A 16 -1.37 5.68 -1.03
C SER A 16 -1.02 4.94 -2.33
N ASP A 17 -1.81 5.14 -3.39
CA ASP A 17 -1.52 4.55 -4.70
C ASP A 17 -0.16 5.04 -5.28
N ASP A 18 0.31 6.22 -4.88
CA ASP A 18 1.63 6.72 -5.22
C ASP A 18 2.75 5.91 -4.56
N GLU A 19 2.62 5.56 -3.28
CA GLU A 19 3.57 4.69 -2.59
C GLU A 19 3.60 3.28 -3.18
N LEU A 20 2.43 2.74 -3.54
CA LEU A 20 2.33 1.47 -4.26
C LEU A 20 3.04 1.54 -5.63
N ARG A 21 2.91 2.65 -6.35
CA ARG A 21 3.59 2.87 -7.63
C ARG A 21 5.11 2.91 -7.48
N VAL A 22 5.61 3.47 -6.38
CA VAL A 22 7.05 3.45 -6.07
C VAL A 22 7.53 2.01 -5.82
N LEU A 23 6.78 1.19 -5.09
CA LEU A 23 7.09 -0.23 -4.89
C LEU A 23 7.16 -1.00 -6.21
N VAL A 24 6.24 -0.75 -7.14
CA VAL A 24 6.27 -1.36 -8.49
C VAL A 24 7.53 -0.95 -9.23
N ARG A 25 7.87 0.35 -9.27
CA ARG A 25 9.09 0.83 -9.91
C ARG A 25 10.35 0.21 -9.31
N MET A 26 10.40 -0.01 -8.01
CA MET A 26 11.53 -0.68 -7.36
C MET A 26 11.62 -2.16 -7.76
N MET A 27 10.50 -2.85 -7.95
CA MET A 27 10.49 -4.21 -8.52
C MET A 27 11.03 -4.24 -9.95
N ASP A 28 10.58 -3.32 -10.79
CA ASP A 28 11.02 -3.22 -12.19
C ASP A 28 12.50 -2.86 -12.33
N ASN A 29 12.99 -1.95 -11.47
CA ASN A 29 14.40 -1.55 -11.41
C ASN A 29 15.30 -2.62 -10.75
N GLY A 30 14.73 -3.74 -10.32
CA GLY A 30 15.49 -4.88 -9.82
C GLY A 30 16.02 -4.74 -8.39
N PHE A 31 15.47 -3.84 -7.58
CA PHE A 31 15.87 -3.68 -6.17
C PHE A 31 15.59 -4.92 -5.32
N PHE A 32 14.59 -5.72 -5.71
CA PHE A 32 14.19 -6.92 -4.98
C PHE A 32 14.71 -8.19 -5.66
N GLY A 33 15.17 -9.14 -4.85
CA GLY A 33 15.45 -10.51 -5.29
C GLY A 33 14.18 -11.23 -5.74
N ALA A 34 14.33 -12.33 -6.49
CA ALA A 34 13.20 -13.06 -7.08
C ALA A 34 12.11 -13.44 -6.05
N HIS A 35 12.51 -13.92 -4.88
CA HIS A 35 11.59 -14.27 -3.80
C HIS A 35 10.88 -13.05 -3.21
N GLN A 36 11.59 -11.93 -3.04
CA GLN A 36 11.03 -10.68 -2.51
C GLN A 36 10.01 -10.06 -3.48
N ARG A 37 10.27 -10.12 -4.80
CA ARG A 37 9.32 -9.61 -5.82
C ARG A 37 7.96 -10.28 -5.72
N PHE A 38 7.90 -11.57 -5.41
CA PHE A 38 6.64 -12.28 -5.21
C PHE A 38 5.83 -11.69 -4.05
N PHE A 39 6.48 -11.50 -2.89
CA PHE A 39 5.80 -10.91 -1.72
C PHE A 39 5.40 -9.46 -1.94
N VAL A 40 6.30 -8.65 -2.52
CA VAL A 40 6.03 -7.23 -2.79
C VAL A 40 4.90 -7.09 -3.82
N GLY A 41 4.89 -7.92 -4.87
CA GLY A 41 3.80 -7.92 -5.87
C GLY A 41 2.46 -8.32 -5.27
N SER A 42 2.43 -9.36 -4.42
CA SER A 42 1.22 -9.74 -3.67
C SER A 42 0.73 -8.64 -2.73
N PHE A 43 1.66 -7.96 -2.06
CA PHE A 43 1.36 -6.84 -1.18
C PHE A 43 0.74 -5.65 -1.95
N VAL A 44 1.39 -5.21 -3.03
CA VAL A 44 0.90 -4.12 -3.88
C VAL A 44 -0.48 -4.43 -4.42
N SER A 45 -0.71 -5.65 -4.89
CA SER A 45 -2.00 -6.07 -5.44
C SER A 45 -3.12 -5.97 -4.40
N ARG A 46 -2.88 -6.49 -3.18
CA ARG A 46 -3.87 -6.42 -2.08
C ARG A 46 -4.19 -4.98 -1.70
N LYS A 47 -3.17 -4.14 -1.53
CA LYS A 47 -3.35 -2.74 -1.14
C LYS A 47 -4.05 -1.90 -2.21
N SER A 48 -3.77 -2.13 -3.49
CA SER A 48 -4.47 -1.44 -4.57
C SER A 48 -5.98 -1.77 -4.59
N ILE A 49 -6.35 -3.02 -4.31
CA ILE A 49 -7.76 -3.42 -4.18
C ILE A 49 -8.41 -2.76 -2.95
N GLU A 50 -7.73 -2.77 -1.80
CA GLU A 50 -8.21 -2.11 -0.58
C GLU A 50 -8.44 -0.60 -0.83
N ASN A 51 -7.51 0.08 -1.50
CA ASN A 51 -7.64 1.49 -1.85
C ASN A 51 -8.86 1.74 -2.76
N TYR A 52 -9.01 0.94 -3.82
CA TYR A 52 -10.15 1.05 -4.73
C TYR A 52 -11.49 0.87 -4.01
N LEU A 53 -11.60 -0.14 -3.14
CA LEU A 53 -12.82 -0.42 -2.38
C LEU A 53 -13.11 0.67 -1.35
N ASN A 54 -12.09 1.21 -0.69
CA ASN A 54 -12.26 2.32 0.25
C ASN A 54 -12.77 3.57 -0.46
N VAL A 55 -12.20 3.96 -1.60
CA VAL A 55 -12.69 5.09 -2.40
C VAL A 55 -14.13 4.86 -2.84
N TYR A 56 -14.46 3.65 -3.30
CA TYR A 56 -15.82 3.30 -3.72
C TYR A 56 -16.83 3.39 -2.55
N ALA A 57 -16.48 2.84 -1.39
CA ALA A 57 -17.32 2.89 -0.20
C ALA A 57 -17.54 4.32 0.30
N SER A 58 -16.49 5.15 0.31
CA SER A 58 -16.60 6.58 0.64
C SER A 58 -17.51 7.33 -0.31
N ASN A 59 -17.37 7.12 -1.62
CA ASN A 59 -18.22 7.78 -2.63
C ASN A 59 -19.70 7.36 -2.53
N THR A 60 -19.97 6.13 -2.08
CA THR A 60 -21.35 5.63 -1.93
C THR A 60 -22.03 6.22 -0.69
N ASN A 61 -21.27 6.54 0.36
CA ASN A 61 -21.79 7.14 1.60
C ASN A 61 -22.07 8.65 1.46
N GLU A 62 -21.47 9.36 0.50
CA GLU A 62 -21.78 10.78 0.25
C GLU A 62 -23.00 11.00 -0.66
N LEU A 63 -23.51 9.93 -1.30
CA LEU A 63 -24.65 9.99 -2.22
C LEU A 63 -25.99 9.58 -1.60
N ASN A 64 -26.01 9.29 -0.29
CA ASN A 64 -27.18 8.87 0.49
C ASN A 64 -27.39 9.82 1.68
#